data_AF-A0A428RNZ6-F1
#
_entry.id   AF-A0A428RNZ6-F1
#
_cell.length_a   1.000
_cell.length_b   1.000
_cell.length_c   1.000
_cell.angle_alpha   90.00
_cell.angle_beta   90.00
_cell.angle_gamma   90.00
#
_symmetry.space_group_name_H-M   'P 1'
#
loop_
_entity.id
_entity.type
_entity.pdbx_description
1 polymer ?
#
loop_
_entity_poly.entity_id
_entity_poly.type
_entity_poly.pdbx_seq_one_letter_code
_entity_poly.pdbx_strand_id
1 'polypeptide(L)'
;MPSLRTLRVTDTLMSAGMLRRLLDACTGGLAAFEYEAAKDETQGLRANHFQPSDAIEYLHKHKSTLQVLHLDLSSRDIQMRKIPPDVNLNAFSAMKHVFINSVPLFGFVQKREQNIDSRVLIRLLPPSIVSLTIRRNHYRNFVKEALLSLADWKSQNPGEFPNLRWVACGPKVKSSTLVSLFKAVDVTLNAKAQSLSQIKPYLNGPNSSSILVLPNWDSDDDL
;
A
#
# COMPACT_ATOMS: atom_id res chain seq x y z
N MET A 1 15.32 10.87 16.70
CA MET A 1 13.88 10.96 17.03
C MET A 1 13.43 9.67 17.72
N PRO A 2 13.75 9.51 19.01
CA PRO A 2 13.52 8.26 19.75
C PRO A 2 12.07 8.03 20.19
N SER A 3 11.21 9.05 20.17
CA SER A 3 9.81 8.93 20.58
C SER A 3 8.83 9.01 19.40
N LEU A 4 9.33 9.20 18.17
CA LEU A 4 8.48 9.32 16.99
C LEU A 4 7.90 7.95 16.63
N ARG A 5 6.57 7.83 16.67
CA ARG A 5 5.82 6.62 16.32
C ARG A 5 5.22 6.65 14.92
N THR A 6 4.87 7.84 14.43
CA THR A 6 4.29 8.02 13.11
C THR A 6 5.14 9.01 12.34
N LEU A 7 5.61 8.61 11.17
CA LEU A 7 6.26 9.49 10.21
C LEU A 7 5.35 9.64 9.01
N ARG A 8 4.84 10.86 8.80
CA ARG A 8 4.05 11.23 7.63
C ARG A 8 4.80 12.26 6.81
N VAL A 9 4.94 12.00 5.53
CA VAL A 9 5.55 12.91 4.55
C VAL A 9 4.63 12.98 3.34
N THR A 10 4.13 14.16 3.02
CA THR A 10 3.17 14.36 1.93
C THR A 10 3.67 15.38 0.94
N ASP A 11 3.16 15.31 -0.27
CA ASP A 11 3.43 16.26 -1.36
C ASP A 11 4.92 16.61 -1.51
N THR A 12 5.76 15.57 -1.47
CA THR A 12 7.22 15.74 -1.52
C THR A 12 7.83 14.87 -2.62
N LEU A 13 8.90 15.39 -3.22
CA LEU A 13 9.86 14.63 -4.03
C LEU A 13 11.05 14.29 -3.14
N MET A 14 11.28 13.01 -2.88
CA MET A 14 12.29 12.55 -1.93
C MET A 14 13.20 11.52 -2.56
N SER A 15 14.51 11.73 -2.42
CA SER A 15 15.50 10.77 -2.87
C SER A 15 15.65 9.58 -1.93
N ALA A 16 16.20 8.47 -2.44
CA ALA A 16 16.50 7.30 -1.62
C ALA A 16 17.43 7.64 -0.44
N GLY A 17 18.47 8.45 -0.68
CA GLY A 17 19.40 8.87 0.37
C GLY A 17 18.75 9.73 1.45
N MET A 18 17.84 10.64 1.08
CA MET A 18 17.08 11.43 2.05
C MET A 18 16.12 10.56 2.87
N LEU A 19 15.40 9.64 2.21
CA LEU A 19 14.51 8.70 2.88
C LEU A 19 15.27 7.85 3.91
N ARG A 20 16.42 7.29 3.52
CA ARG A 20 17.28 6.50 4.40
C ARG A 20 17.69 7.28 5.64
N ARG A 21 18.23 8.50 5.46
CA ARG A 21 18.66 9.35 6.59
C ARG A 21 17.49 9.68 7.53
N LEU A 22 16.31 9.97 6.97
CA LEU A 22 15.12 10.26 7.74
C LEU A 22 14.66 9.06 8.58
N LEU A 23 14.61 7.88 7.97
CA LEU A 23 14.24 6.64 8.67
C LEU A 23 15.31 6.19 9.67
N ASP A 24 16.59 6.46 9.40
CA ASP A 24 17.68 6.19 10.32
C ASP A 24 17.61 7.05 11.58
N ALA A 25 17.19 8.31 11.44
CA ALA A 25 16.97 9.23 12.55
C ALA A 25 15.77 8.82 13.42
N CYS A 26 14.86 7.98 12.92
CA CYS A 26 13.80 7.38 13.73
C CYS A 26 14.38 6.18 14.48
N THR A 27 14.60 6.31 15.79
CA THR A 27 15.26 5.26 16.59
C THR A 27 14.31 4.54 17.54
N GLY A 28 13.10 5.06 17.75
CA GLY A 28 12.10 4.55 18.69
C GLY A 28 11.20 3.41 18.23
N GLY A 29 11.42 2.90 17.01
CA GLY A 29 10.49 1.98 16.34
C GLY A 29 9.24 2.71 15.84
N LEU A 30 9.19 2.97 14.53
CA LEU A 30 8.01 3.51 13.87
C LEU A 30 6.88 2.48 13.90
N ALA A 31 5.68 2.95 14.25
CA ALA A 31 4.43 2.21 14.14
C ALA A 31 3.70 2.50 12.82
N ALA A 32 3.90 3.69 12.24
CA ALA A 32 3.30 4.06 10.96
C ALA A 32 4.28 4.86 10.11
N PHE A 33 4.36 4.48 8.82
CA PHE A 33 5.03 5.26 7.78
C PHE A 33 4.03 5.56 6.68
N GLU A 34 3.86 6.85 6.40
CA GLU A 34 2.91 7.35 5.43
C GLU A 34 3.60 8.31 4.48
N TYR A 35 3.60 7.99 3.19
CA TYR A 35 4.24 8.77 2.16
C TYR A 35 3.29 9.07 1.00
N GLU A 36 3.16 10.33 0.63
CA GLU A 36 2.47 10.79 -0.58
C GLU A 36 3.43 11.59 -1.46
N ALA A 37 3.61 11.15 -2.70
CA ALA A 37 4.49 11.83 -3.65
C ALA A 37 3.86 13.10 -4.22
N ALA A 38 4.65 14.16 -4.31
CA ALA A 38 4.36 15.28 -5.20
C ALA A 38 4.42 14.85 -6.67
N LYS A 39 3.75 15.63 -7.52
CA LYS A 39 3.89 15.51 -8.97
C LYS A 39 5.26 16.05 -9.38
N ASP A 40 6.01 15.26 -10.15
CA ASP A 40 7.26 15.72 -10.75
C ASP A 40 6.97 16.38 -12.10
N GLU A 41 6.97 17.70 -12.14
CA GLU A 41 6.71 18.48 -13.36
C GLU A 41 7.86 18.40 -14.37
N THR A 42 9.06 18.01 -13.93
CA THR A 42 10.24 18.04 -14.79
C THR A 42 10.27 16.90 -15.82
N GLN A 43 9.42 15.87 -15.65
CA GLN A 43 9.36 14.63 -16.47
C GLN A 43 10.74 14.02 -16.84
N GLY A 44 11.80 14.43 -16.14
CA GLY A 44 13.17 14.10 -16.48
C GLY A 44 13.46 12.66 -16.10
N LEU A 45 14.05 11.92 -17.04
CA LEU A 45 14.36 10.48 -16.98
C LEU A 45 15.25 10.01 -15.82
N ARG A 46 15.60 10.85 -14.83
CA ARG A 46 16.56 10.54 -13.77
C ARG A 46 16.33 11.33 -12.49
N ALA A 47 15.09 11.51 -12.07
CA ALA A 47 14.90 11.99 -10.71
C ALA A 47 15.38 10.90 -9.74
N ASN A 48 16.29 11.24 -8.83
CA ASN A 48 16.87 10.34 -7.82
C ASN A 48 15.84 9.90 -6.75
N HIS A 49 14.56 9.90 -7.08
CA HIS A 49 13.45 9.53 -6.23
C HIS A 49 13.62 8.10 -5.75
N PHE A 50 13.32 7.88 -4.47
CA PHE A 50 13.29 6.52 -3.95
C PHE A 50 12.24 5.68 -4.68
N GLN A 51 12.55 4.41 -4.87
CA GLN A 51 11.67 3.39 -5.42
C GLN A 51 10.93 2.65 -4.30
N PRO A 52 9.79 2.00 -4.59
CA PRO A 52 9.05 1.22 -3.58
C PRO A 52 9.92 0.21 -2.81
N SER A 53 10.86 -0.44 -3.50
CA SER A 53 11.82 -1.38 -2.89
C SER A 53 12.74 -0.69 -1.87
N ASP A 54 13.21 0.52 -2.17
CA ASP A 54 14.07 1.29 -1.27
C ASP A 54 13.34 1.60 0.04
N ALA A 55 12.05 1.96 -0.05
CA ALA A 55 11.22 2.21 1.12
C ALA A 55 11.08 0.95 1.99
N ILE A 56 10.80 -0.21 1.39
CA ILE A 56 10.69 -1.48 2.11
C ILE A 56 12.03 -1.84 2.78
N GLU A 57 13.15 -1.70 2.05
CA GLU A 57 14.49 -1.97 2.58
C GLU A 57 14.81 -1.09 3.79
N TYR A 58 14.66 0.24 3.67
CA TYR A 58 15.01 1.15 4.74
C TYR A 58 14.05 1.05 5.95
N LEU A 59 12.78 0.70 5.72
CA LEU A 59 11.82 0.46 6.79
C LEU A 59 12.09 -0.85 7.54
N HIS A 60 12.95 -1.75 7.03
CA HIS A 60 13.26 -3.01 7.69
C HIS A 60 13.81 -2.85 9.11
N LYS A 61 14.45 -1.70 9.40
CA LYS A 61 14.87 -1.31 10.76
C LYS A 61 13.71 -1.26 11.76
N HIS A 62 12.49 -1.01 11.28
CA HIS A 62 11.25 -0.87 12.05
C HIS A 62 10.34 -2.11 11.93
N LYS A 63 10.83 -3.22 11.39
CA LYS A 63 10.01 -4.40 11.04
C LYS A 63 9.16 -4.98 12.17
N SER A 64 9.65 -4.94 13.41
CA SER A 64 8.93 -5.46 14.58
C SER A 64 7.88 -4.49 15.13
N THR A 65 7.90 -3.22 14.70
CA THR A 65 7.01 -2.18 15.25
C THR A 65 6.06 -1.60 14.21
N LEU A 66 6.43 -1.63 12.92
CA LEU A 66 5.69 -0.97 11.85
C LEU A 66 4.38 -1.70 11.56
N GLN A 67 3.27 -1.06 11.90
CA GLN A 67 1.90 -1.58 11.71
C GLN A 67 1.27 -1.05 10.42
N VAL A 68 1.62 0.16 10.01
CA VAL A 68 1.02 0.83 8.86
C VAL A 68 2.10 1.23 7.86
N LEU A 69 1.93 0.77 6.63
CA LEU A 69 2.67 1.25 5.47
C LEU A 69 1.67 1.86 4.49
N HIS A 70 1.71 3.17 4.36
CA HIS A 70 1.00 3.87 3.30
C HIS A 70 2.00 4.44 2.31
N LEU A 71 2.04 3.85 1.12
CA LEU A 71 2.96 4.26 0.07
C LEU A 71 2.18 4.71 -1.17
N ASP A 72 2.01 6.01 -1.28
CA ASP A 72 1.25 6.65 -2.34
C ASP A 72 2.14 7.44 -3.28
N LEU A 73 2.66 6.74 -4.27
CA LEU A 73 3.56 7.24 -5.28
C LEU A 73 2.84 7.59 -6.58
N SER A 74 1.51 7.70 -6.52
CA SER A 74 0.68 7.84 -7.70
C SER A 74 1.09 9.02 -8.58
N SER A 75 1.49 10.15 -7.98
CA SER A 75 1.91 11.36 -8.69
C SER A 75 3.22 11.23 -9.49
N ARG A 76 3.96 10.12 -9.33
CA ARG A 76 5.20 9.82 -10.09
C ARG A 76 4.97 8.98 -11.35
N ASP A 77 3.77 8.42 -11.51
CA ASP A 77 3.33 7.64 -12.68
C ASP A 77 4.40 6.68 -13.24
N ILE A 78 4.84 6.86 -14.48
CA ILE A 78 5.76 5.97 -15.22
C ILE A 78 7.19 5.93 -14.64
N GLN A 79 7.54 6.81 -13.70
CA GLN A 79 8.88 6.85 -13.10
C GLN A 79 9.09 5.78 -12.02
N MET A 80 8.03 5.05 -11.65
CA MET A 80 8.08 3.99 -10.65
C MET A 80 8.52 2.66 -11.26
N ARG A 81 9.45 2.00 -10.57
CA ARG A 81 9.82 0.61 -10.85
C ARG A 81 8.88 -0.36 -10.13
N LYS A 82 8.70 -1.53 -10.76
CA LYS A 82 8.07 -2.69 -10.14
C LYS A 82 8.90 -3.15 -8.94
N ILE A 83 8.22 -3.58 -7.87
CA ILE A 83 8.85 -4.26 -6.75
C ILE A 83 9.43 -5.59 -7.24
N PRO A 84 10.73 -5.85 -7.04
CA PRO A 84 11.35 -7.12 -7.40
C PRO A 84 10.68 -8.31 -6.68
N PRO A 85 10.60 -9.51 -7.30
CA PRO A 85 9.92 -10.66 -6.69
C PRO A 85 10.49 -11.09 -5.34
N ASP A 86 11.77 -10.92 -5.10
CA ASP A 86 12.47 -11.24 -3.86
C ASP A 86 12.18 -10.25 -2.72
N VAL A 87 11.69 -9.05 -3.03
CA VAL A 87 11.30 -8.05 -2.04
C VAL A 87 9.87 -8.31 -1.56
N ASN A 88 9.71 -8.49 -0.25
CA ASN A 88 8.43 -8.76 0.40
C ASN A 88 8.35 -8.13 1.79
N LEU A 89 7.18 -8.22 2.42
CA LEU A 89 6.88 -7.66 3.72
C LEU A 89 6.86 -8.71 4.84
N ASN A 90 7.22 -9.98 4.58
CA ASN A 90 7.07 -11.09 5.53
C ASN A 90 7.83 -10.88 6.85
N ALA A 91 8.95 -10.17 6.81
CA ALA A 91 9.72 -9.87 8.00
C ALA A 91 9.08 -8.81 8.92
N PHE A 92 8.05 -8.09 8.43
CA PHE A 92 7.35 -7.05 9.18
C PHE A 92 6.23 -7.66 10.04
N SER A 93 6.62 -8.30 11.15
CA SER A 93 5.71 -9.07 12.01
C SER A 93 4.56 -8.28 12.63
N ALA A 94 4.70 -6.95 12.76
CA ALA A 94 3.67 -6.08 13.30
C ALA A 94 2.75 -5.48 12.23
N MET A 95 3.02 -5.72 10.94
CA MET A 95 2.34 -5.03 9.84
C MET A 95 0.90 -5.49 9.69
N LYS A 96 -0.03 -4.54 9.76
CA LYS A 96 -1.48 -4.77 9.69
C LYS A 96 -2.11 -4.09 8.49
N HIS A 97 -1.59 -2.95 8.06
CA HIS A 97 -2.25 -2.12 7.06
C HIS A 97 -1.27 -1.72 5.96
N VAL A 98 -1.58 -2.10 4.72
CA VAL A 98 -0.79 -1.75 3.53
C VAL A 98 -1.65 -0.97 2.56
N PHE A 99 -1.18 0.20 2.17
CA PHE A 99 -1.67 0.94 1.02
C PHE A 99 -0.56 1.06 -0.01
N ILE A 100 -0.86 0.71 -1.26
CA ILE A 100 0.10 0.77 -2.38
C ILE A 100 -0.61 1.11 -3.69
N ASN A 101 0.11 1.67 -4.66
CA ASN A 101 -0.42 1.85 -6.01
C ASN A 101 -0.25 0.56 -6.85
N SER A 102 -0.99 0.45 -7.96
CA SER A 102 -0.86 -0.71 -8.85
C SER A 102 0.48 -0.77 -9.62
N VAL A 103 1.09 0.38 -9.93
CA VAL A 103 2.34 0.44 -10.71
C VAL A 103 3.51 -0.25 -9.98
N PRO A 104 3.77 -0.03 -8.68
CA PRO A 104 4.74 -0.83 -7.92
C PRO A 104 4.51 -2.34 -7.97
N LEU A 105 3.26 -2.81 -8.11
CA LEU A 105 2.94 -4.24 -8.11
C LEU A 105 3.21 -4.88 -9.49
N PHE A 106 2.79 -4.22 -10.56
CA PHE A 106 2.77 -4.82 -11.89
C PHE A 106 3.85 -4.25 -12.83
N GLY A 107 4.48 -3.14 -12.45
CA GLY A 107 5.32 -2.35 -13.33
C GLY A 107 4.51 -1.50 -14.31
N PHE A 108 5.21 -0.67 -15.08
CA PHE A 108 4.62 -0.02 -16.24
C PHE A 108 4.56 -1.03 -17.40
N VAL A 109 3.45 -1.74 -17.52
CA VAL A 109 3.23 -2.74 -18.55
C VAL A 109 2.80 -2.04 -19.84
N GLN A 110 3.57 -2.20 -20.93
CA GLN A 110 3.11 -1.81 -22.27
C GLN A 110 2.00 -2.77 -22.69
N LYS A 111 1.00 -2.32 -23.47
CA LYS A 111 -0.21 -3.07 -23.86
C LYS A 111 -0.02 -4.51 -24.41
N ARG A 112 1.21 -4.96 -24.68
CA ARG A 112 1.55 -6.24 -25.31
C ARG A 112 2.05 -7.32 -24.35
N GLU A 113 2.36 -7.02 -23.09
CA GLU A 113 2.80 -8.02 -22.12
C GLU A 113 1.59 -8.76 -21.51
N GLN A 114 1.52 -10.07 -21.78
CA GLN A 114 0.41 -10.94 -21.36
C GLN A 114 0.73 -11.78 -20.11
N ASN A 115 2.00 -11.94 -19.75
CA ASN A 115 2.41 -12.77 -18.62
C ASN A 115 2.60 -11.93 -17.36
N ILE A 116 1.53 -11.81 -16.58
CA ILE A 116 1.54 -11.07 -15.33
C ILE A 116 1.40 -12.01 -14.17
N ASP A 117 2.26 -11.77 -13.20
CA ASP A 117 2.29 -12.48 -11.95
C ASP A 117 1.06 -12.13 -11.09
N SER A 118 0.02 -12.95 -11.21
CA SER A 118 -1.18 -12.85 -10.38
C SER A 118 -0.90 -13.17 -8.91
N ARG A 119 0.23 -13.81 -8.59
CA ARG A 119 0.63 -14.13 -7.21
C ARG A 119 1.41 -13.01 -6.52
N VAL A 120 1.53 -11.83 -7.14
CA VAL A 120 2.28 -10.70 -6.58
C VAL A 120 1.83 -10.32 -5.17
N LEU A 121 0.52 -10.34 -4.89
CA LEU A 121 -0.01 -9.99 -3.57
C LEU A 121 0.30 -11.06 -2.52
N ILE A 122 0.19 -12.34 -2.89
CA ILE A 122 0.49 -13.47 -2.01
C ILE A 122 1.97 -13.43 -1.60
N ARG A 123 2.87 -13.13 -2.54
CA ARG A 123 4.30 -13.03 -2.26
C ARG A 123 4.68 -11.79 -1.46
N LEU A 124 4.03 -10.65 -1.72
CA LEU A 124 4.39 -9.37 -1.13
C LEU A 124 3.93 -9.24 0.33
N LEU A 125 2.71 -9.69 0.64
CA LEU A 125 2.04 -9.34 1.90
C LEU A 125 2.46 -10.24 3.06
N PRO A 126 2.57 -9.70 4.29
CA PRO A 126 2.87 -10.50 5.46
C PRO A 126 1.63 -11.25 5.98
N PRO A 127 1.81 -12.37 6.71
CA PRO A 127 0.70 -13.09 7.34
C PRO A 127 -0.11 -12.28 8.37
N SER A 128 0.51 -11.28 8.99
CA SER A 128 -0.11 -10.39 9.98
C SER A 128 -1.08 -9.37 9.39
N ILE A 129 -1.18 -9.29 8.05
CA ILE A 129 -1.99 -8.28 7.36
C ILE A 129 -3.46 -8.36 7.77
N VAL A 130 -4.06 -7.19 8.00
CA VAL A 130 -5.48 -7.00 8.32
C VAL A 130 -6.21 -6.34 7.16
N SER A 131 -5.59 -5.31 6.57
CA SER A 131 -6.17 -4.57 5.46
C SER A 131 -5.20 -4.27 4.33
N LEU A 132 -5.68 -4.38 3.10
CA LEU A 132 -4.98 -4.00 1.89
C LEU A 132 -5.77 -2.93 1.11
N THR A 133 -5.11 -1.85 0.70
CA THR A 133 -5.68 -0.87 -0.24
C THR A 133 -4.79 -0.74 -1.47
N ILE A 134 -5.39 -0.87 -2.66
CA ILE A 134 -4.71 -0.69 -3.95
C ILE A 134 -5.30 0.51 -4.69
N ARG A 135 -4.47 1.52 -4.99
CA ARG A 135 -4.89 2.76 -5.68
C ARG A 135 -4.31 2.90 -7.09
N ARG A 136 -5.02 3.69 -7.93
CA ARG A 136 -4.79 4.00 -9.35
C ARG A 136 -4.78 2.76 -10.22
N ASN A 137 -5.86 2.56 -10.98
CA ASN A 137 -6.08 1.34 -11.74
C ASN A 137 -6.02 1.62 -13.25
N HIS A 138 -4.83 2.00 -13.75
CA HIS A 138 -4.52 1.92 -15.19
C HIS A 138 -4.49 0.44 -15.66
N TYR A 139 -4.33 -0.48 -14.70
CA TYR A 139 -4.18 -1.93 -14.88
C TYR A 139 -5.28 -2.73 -14.17
N ARG A 140 -6.55 -2.36 -14.40
CA ARG A 140 -7.70 -2.93 -13.67
C ARG A 140 -7.75 -4.45 -13.73
N ASN A 141 -7.49 -5.02 -14.90
CA ASN A 141 -7.52 -6.46 -15.10
C ASN A 141 -6.43 -7.14 -14.26
N PHE A 142 -5.23 -6.55 -14.17
CA PHE A 142 -4.13 -7.16 -13.41
C PHE A 142 -4.37 -7.11 -11.91
N VAL A 143 -4.92 -5.99 -11.42
CA VAL A 143 -5.38 -5.89 -10.03
C VAL A 143 -6.48 -6.93 -9.76
N LYS A 144 -7.43 -7.10 -10.70
CA LYS A 144 -8.51 -8.09 -10.59
C LYS A 144 -7.96 -9.51 -10.51
N GLU A 145 -7.07 -9.91 -11.41
CA GLU A 145 -6.45 -11.25 -11.41
C GLU A 145 -5.64 -11.51 -10.14
N ALA A 146 -4.90 -10.52 -9.65
CA ALA A 146 -4.14 -10.67 -8.41
C ALA A 146 -5.04 -10.79 -7.18
N LEU A 147 -6.17 -10.08 -7.17
CA LEU A 147 -7.18 -10.17 -6.11
C LEU A 147 -7.94 -11.51 -6.15
N LEU A 148 -8.24 -12.04 -7.35
CA LEU A 148 -8.80 -13.39 -7.51
C LEU A 148 -7.84 -14.44 -6.94
N SER A 149 -6.57 -14.37 -7.34
CA SER A 149 -5.53 -15.27 -6.84
C SER A 149 -5.37 -15.19 -5.32
N LEU A 150 -5.46 -13.99 -4.73
CA LEU A 150 -5.40 -13.80 -3.28
C LEU A 150 -6.59 -14.44 -2.55
N ALA A 151 -7.81 -14.26 -3.07
CA ALA A 151 -9.02 -14.85 -2.49
C ALA A 151 -8.98 -16.38 -2.56
N ASP A 152 -8.61 -16.94 -3.71
CA ASP A 152 -8.45 -18.38 -3.90
C ASP A 152 -7.37 -18.96 -2.98
N TRP A 153 -6.23 -18.27 -2.86
CA TRP A 153 -5.14 -18.69 -1.98
C TRP A 153 -5.55 -18.69 -0.51
N LYS A 154 -6.25 -17.65 -0.04
CA LYS A 154 -6.76 -17.59 1.34
C LYS A 154 -7.80 -18.69 1.60
N SER A 155 -8.64 -19.01 0.63
CA SER A 155 -9.60 -20.11 0.72
C SER A 155 -8.90 -21.46 0.91
N GLN A 156 -7.85 -21.72 0.13
CA GLN A 156 -7.09 -22.96 0.18
C GLN A 156 -6.13 -23.04 1.37
N ASN A 157 -5.65 -21.89 1.85
CA ASN A 157 -4.62 -21.78 2.89
C ASN A 157 -5.04 -20.76 3.96
N PRO A 158 -6.08 -21.05 4.78
CA PRO A 158 -6.64 -20.08 5.73
C PRO A 158 -5.62 -19.59 6.77
N GLY A 159 -4.57 -20.37 7.04
CA GLY A 159 -3.48 -20.02 7.96
C GLY A 159 -2.46 -19.01 7.43
N GLU A 160 -2.42 -18.73 6.12
CA GLU A 160 -1.44 -17.79 5.51
C GLU A 160 -1.83 -16.33 5.72
N PHE A 161 -3.12 -16.01 5.65
CA PHE A 161 -3.65 -14.67 5.90
C PHE A 161 -4.81 -14.70 6.89
N PRO A 162 -4.59 -15.20 8.13
CA PRO A 162 -5.65 -15.49 9.09
C PRO A 162 -6.38 -14.22 9.53
N ASN A 163 -5.66 -13.09 9.54
CA ASN A 163 -6.19 -11.81 9.99
C ASN A 163 -6.62 -10.90 8.84
N LEU A 164 -6.50 -11.31 7.57
CA LEU A 164 -6.93 -10.50 6.42
C LEU A 164 -8.44 -10.50 6.35
N ARG A 165 -8.96 -9.30 6.19
CA ARG A 165 -10.29 -9.01 6.66
C ARG A 165 -10.89 -7.89 5.75
N TRP A 166 -10.07 -6.91 5.32
CA TRP A 166 -10.51 -5.72 4.56
C TRP A 166 -9.66 -5.58 3.30
N VAL A 167 -10.29 -5.48 2.13
CA VAL A 167 -9.61 -5.17 0.87
C VAL A 167 -10.31 -4.00 0.19
N ALA A 168 -9.58 -2.98 -0.19
CA ALA A 168 -10.10 -1.84 -0.95
C ALA A 168 -9.38 -1.71 -2.29
N CYS A 169 -10.16 -1.59 -3.36
CA CYS A 169 -9.66 -1.31 -4.70
C CYS A 169 -10.62 -0.35 -5.41
N GLY A 170 -10.12 0.49 -6.32
CA GLY A 170 -10.97 1.46 -7.02
C GLY A 170 -12.19 0.81 -7.71
N PRO A 171 -13.30 1.55 -7.91
CA PRO A 171 -14.62 0.99 -8.24
C PRO A 171 -14.64 0.14 -9.51
N LYS A 172 -13.77 0.45 -10.47
CA LYS A 172 -13.69 -0.23 -11.76
C LYS A 172 -12.96 -1.59 -11.71
N VAL A 173 -12.46 -2.00 -10.54
CA VAL A 173 -11.87 -3.34 -10.30
C VAL A 173 -12.88 -4.25 -9.60
N LYS A 174 -13.72 -3.71 -8.71
CA LYS A 174 -14.76 -4.46 -8.00
C LYS A 174 -15.73 -5.09 -9.01
N SER A 175 -15.94 -6.40 -8.87
CA SER A 175 -16.93 -7.15 -9.65
C SER A 175 -17.71 -8.10 -8.73
N SER A 176 -18.91 -8.52 -9.14
CA SER A 176 -19.74 -9.46 -8.37
C SER A 176 -18.96 -10.73 -7.99
N THR A 177 -18.22 -11.30 -8.94
CA THR A 177 -17.35 -12.46 -8.69
C THR A 177 -16.33 -12.23 -7.56
N LEU A 178 -15.61 -11.09 -7.60
CA LEU A 178 -14.63 -10.76 -6.57
C LEU A 178 -15.29 -10.56 -5.20
N VAL A 179 -16.45 -9.90 -5.17
CA VAL A 179 -17.22 -9.69 -3.94
C VAL A 179 -17.62 -11.04 -3.33
N SER A 180 -18.16 -11.95 -4.13
CA SER A 180 -18.57 -13.28 -3.66
C SER A 180 -17.39 -14.10 -3.15
N LEU A 181 -16.24 -14.08 -3.84
CA LEU A 181 -15.05 -14.83 -3.43
C LEU A 181 -14.45 -14.31 -2.13
N PHE A 182 -14.31 -12.99 -1.97
CA PHE A 182 -13.81 -12.44 -0.70
C PHE A 182 -14.81 -12.63 0.44
N LYS A 183 -16.12 -12.51 0.17
CA LYS A 183 -17.15 -12.80 1.18
C LYS A 183 -17.07 -14.25 1.67
N ALA A 184 -16.77 -15.22 0.79
CA ALA A 184 -16.62 -16.62 1.16
C ALA A 184 -15.43 -16.91 2.09
N VAL A 185 -14.47 -15.97 2.19
CA VAL A 185 -13.30 -16.06 3.08
C VAL A 185 -13.31 -14.98 4.17
N ASP A 186 -14.50 -14.47 4.52
CA ASP A 186 -14.72 -13.44 5.56
C ASP A 186 -13.92 -12.15 5.35
N VAL A 187 -13.77 -11.73 4.09
CA VAL A 187 -13.12 -10.48 3.71
C VAL A 187 -14.10 -9.52 3.04
N THR A 188 -14.17 -8.30 3.54
CA THR A 188 -14.98 -7.24 2.94
C THR A 188 -14.22 -6.55 1.80
N LEU A 189 -14.84 -6.49 0.61
CA LEU A 189 -14.30 -5.82 -0.57
C LEU A 189 -14.95 -4.45 -0.83
N ASN A 190 -14.16 -3.39 -0.71
CA ASN A 190 -14.57 -2.00 -0.83
C ASN A 190 -14.10 -1.33 -2.13
N ALA A 191 -14.93 -0.41 -2.63
CA ALA A 191 -14.64 0.36 -3.84
C ALA A 191 -13.89 1.69 -3.58
N LYS A 192 -13.88 2.16 -2.32
CA LYS A 192 -13.31 3.47 -1.93
C LYS A 192 -11.84 3.30 -1.52
N ALA A 193 -10.90 3.57 -2.44
CA ALA A 193 -9.48 3.73 -2.14
C ALA A 193 -9.16 5.24 -2.01
N GLN A 194 -9.40 5.83 -0.85
CA GLN A 194 -9.20 7.27 -0.61
C GLN A 194 -7.72 7.61 -0.38
N SER A 195 -7.30 8.79 -0.84
CA SER A 195 -5.99 9.37 -0.52
C SER A 195 -5.92 9.75 0.96
N LEU A 196 -4.75 9.70 1.59
CA LEU A 196 -4.59 10.27 2.95
C LEU A 196 -4.91 11.76 2.99
N SER A 197 -4.57 12.51 1.93
CA SER A 197 -4.95 13.92 1.75
C SER A 197 -6.46 14.15 1.74
N GLN A 198 -7.28 13.15 1.39
CA GLN A 198 -8.74 13.21 1.43
C GLN A 198 -9.32 12.78 2.78
N ILE A 199 -8.60 11.96 3.54
CA ILE A 199 -9.06 11.40 4.82
C ILE A 199 -8.80 12.38 5.98
N LYS A 200 -7.87 13.34 5.85
CA LYS A 200 -7.48 14.25 6.95
C LYS A 200 -7.28 15.70 6.46
N PRO A 201 -8.30 16.58 6.54
CA PRO A 201 -8.16 18.00 6.20
C PRO A 201 -7.35 18.82 7.22
N TYR A 202 -7.00 18.27 8.39
CA TYR A 202 -6.31 18.98 9.49
C TYR A 202 -4.78 19.09 9.33
N LEU A 203 -4.25 18.84 8.13
CA LEU A 203 -2.82 18.97 7.84
C LEU A 203 -2.32 20.42 7.73
N ASN A 204 -3.18 21.42 7.98
CA ASN A 204 -2.76 22.82 8.13
C ASN A 204 -2.32 23.19 9.58
N GLY A 205 -2.06 22.18 10.43
CA GLY A 205 -1.39 22.30 11.74
C GLY A 205 -2.31 22.65 12.93
N PRO A 206 -1.76 22.80 14.16
CA PRO A 206 -0.75 22.00 14.84
C PRO A 206 -1.42 20.92 15.73
N ASN A 207 -0.82 19.74 15.80
CA ASN A 207 -1.00 18.71 16.84
C ASN A 207 -2.36 18.64 17.58
N SER A 208 -3.23 17.73 17.15
CA SER A 208 -3.98 16.90 18.11
C SER A 208 -4.52 15.63 17.44
N SER A 209 -4.38 14.51 18.14
CA SER A 209 -4.88 13.17 17.82
C SER A 209 -4.18 12.40 16.68
N SER A 210 -3.23 11.54 17.09
CA SER A 210 -2.63 10.49 16.25
C SER A 210 -3.50 9.22 16.18
N ILE A 211 -4.79 9.30 16.48
CA ILE A 211 -5.69 8.17 16.29
C ILE A 211 -5.98 8.06 14.79
N LEU A 212 -5.57 6.94 14.21
CA LEU A 212 -6.13 6.49 12.94
C LEU A 212 -7.58 6.10 13.22
N VAL A 213 -8.49 7.07 13.11
CA VAL A 213 -9.91 6.77 12.93
C VAL A 213 -9.97 6.14 11.54
N LEU A 214 -9.96 4.81 11.49
CA LEU A 214 -10.40 4.08 10.31
C LEU A 214 -11.82 4.59 10.04
N PRO A 215 -12.15 5.04 8.82
CA PRO A 215 -13.50 5.50 8.53
C PRO A 215 -14.48 4.41 8.97
N ASN A 216 -15.55 4.80 9.64
CA ASN A 216 -16.60 3.86 10.03
C ASN A 216 -17.18 3.30 8.72
N TRP A 217 -16.81 2.08 8.38
CA TRP A 217 -17.03 1.49 7.05
C TRP A 217 -18.35 0.73 6.94
N ASP A 218 -19.19 0.79 7.99
CA ASP A 218 -20.55 0.21 8.02
C ASP A 218 -21.65 1.17 7.55
N SER A 219 -21.31 2.38 7.08
CA SER A 219 -22.30 3.25 6.46
C SER A 219 -22.44 2.90 4.96
N ASP A 220 -23.41 2.04 4.66
CA ASP A 220 -24.04 1.89 3.34
C ASP A 220 -24.88 3.14 2.95
N ASP A 221 -24.40 4.33 3.29
CA ASP A 221 -24.99 5.60 2.87
C ASP A 221 -24.14 6.17 1.74
N ASP A 222 -24.61 5.95 0.51
CA ASP A 222 -25.16 7.01 -0.35
C ASP A 222 -25.20 6.54 -1.81
N LEU A 223 -26.45 6.41 -2.28
CA LEU A 223 -27.02 6.69 -3.62
C LEU A 223 -26.06 6.86 -4.81
#